data_AF-S0DI04-F1
#
_entry.id   AF-S0DI04-F1
#
_cell.length_a   1.000
_cell.length_b   1.000
_cell.length_c   1.000
_cell.angle_alpha   90.00
_cell.angle_beta   90.00
_cell.angle_gamma   90.00
#
_symmetry.space_group_name_H-M   'P 1'
#
loop_
_entity.id
_entity.type
_entity.pdbx_description
1 polymer ?
#
loop_
_entity_poly.entity_id
_entity_poly.type
_entity_poly.pdbx_seq_one_letter_code
_entity_poly.pdbx_strand_id
1 'polypeptide(L)'
;MAQIQDMSSRWIYEDGPELSKTKNNPDSFFLNLPVEILLIIHSFLPASSQLCLLTTCRGIKILLEYRTVSYSRLTLEQKKEYKTFVIRQFPNAWLDEKTLRFREFQEEDLYPQPQGPPVRYQPGWKFNDIINFKRGALLIRHRHVRMSLIYHQLEKKTRQQMSFLKSLLEPYHTDFSPCHNIHPSEKSGVVGHFEPHPKLVSGRYLLFNKWTFTNP
;
A
#
# COMPACT_ATOMS: atom_id res chain seq x y z
N MET A 1 -2.51 24.24 6.24
CA MET A 1 -3.43 23.15 6.64
C MET A 1 -4.14 22.65 5.40
N ALA A 2 -3.65 21.56 4.79
CA ALA A 2 -4.28 20.99 3.60
C ALA A 2 -5.58 20.29 3.99
N GLN A 3 -6.70 20.72 3.39
CA GLN A 3 -7.99 20.03 3.52
C GLN A 3 -7.86 18.63 2.92
N ILE A 4 -7.87 17.61 3.77
CA ILE A 4 -8.02 16.22 3.35
C ILE A 4 -9.49 16.05 2.95
N GLN A 5 -9.80 16.30 1.67
CA GLN A 5 -11.09 15.95 1.09
C GLN A 5 -11.29 14.44 1.18
N ASP A 6 -12.40 14.03 1.79
CA ASP A 6 -12.82 12.64 1.83
C ASP A 6 -13.26 12.22 0.43
N MET A 7 -12.35 11.61 -0.33
CA MET A 7 -12.65 11.17 -1.69
C MET A 7 -13.67 10.02 -1.75
N SER A 8 -14.09 9.48 -0.59
CA SER A 8 -15.10 8.42 -0.55
C SER A 8 -16.40 8.79 -1.26
N SER A 9 -16.79 10.07 -1.32
CA SER A 9 -17.99 10.49 -2.05
C SER A 9 -17.74 10.61 -3.55
N ARG A 10 -16.57 11.08 -3.99
CA ARG A 10 -16.23 11.15 -5.43
C ARG A 10 -16.25 9.78 -6.10
N TRP A 11 -15.62 8.79 -5.48
CA TRP A 11 -15.51 7.46 -6.08
C TRP A 11 -16.78 6.61 -5.95
N ILE A 12 -17.71 6.98 -5.06
CA ILE A 12 -18.98 6.26 -4.85
C ILE A 12 -20.15 6.96 -5.59
N TYR A 13 -20.01 8.23 -5.96
CA TYR A 13 -21.09 9.05 -6.55
C TYR A 13 -20.73 9.92 -7.78
N GLU A 14 -19.51 9.90 -8.34
CA GLU A 14 -19.29 10.60 -9.62
C GLU A 14 -19.83 9.80 -10.81
N ASP A 15 -20.98 10.27 -11.33
CA ASP A 15 -21.37 10.22 -12.74
C ASP A 15 -20.36 11.00 -13.62
N GLY A 16 -19.11 10.53 -13.68
CA GLY A 16 -18.04 11.02 -14.56
C GLY A 16 -17.62 9.93 -15.58
N PRO A 17 -17.26 10.29 -16.82
CA PRO A 17 -17.34 9.41 -18.00
C PRO A 17 -16.18 8.40 -18.15
N GLU A 18 -15.57 7.95 -17.05
CA GLU A 18 -14.42 7.01 -17.08
C GLU A 18 -14.59 5.75 -16.23
N LEU A 19 -15.82 5.44 -15.78
CA LEU A 19 -16.21 4.04 -15.69
C LEU A 19 -16.23 3.53 -17.13
N SER A 20 -15.14 2.88 -17.54
CA SER A 20 -15.02 2.14 -18.79
C SER A 20 -16.40 1.57 -19.13
N LYS A 21 -16.93 1.88 -20.32
CA LYS A 21 -18.08 1.17 -20.90
C LYS A 21 -17.74 -0.30 -20.84
N THR A 22 -18.06 -0.96 -19.73
CA THR A 22 -17.98 -2.39 -19.58
C THR A 22 -19.12 -2.85 -20.46
N LYS A 23 -18.79 -3.16 -21.72
CA LYS A 23 -19.60 -4.07 -22.52
C LYS A 23 -20.00 -5.17 -21.55
N ASN A 24 -21.30 -5.30 -21.29
CA ASN A 24 -21.83 -6.42 -20.53
C ASN A 24 -21.17 -7.67 -21.12
N ASN A 25 -20.26 -8.29 -20.38
CA ASN A 25 -19.57 -9.46 -20.88
C ASN A 25 -20.62 -10.58 -20.79
N PRO A 26 -21.15 -11.09 -21.93
CA PRO A 26 -22.18 -12.13 -21.90
C PRO A 26 -21.70 -13.40 -21.19
N ASP A 27 -20.38 -13.54 -21.01
CA ASP A 27 -19.72 -14.68 -20.38
C ASP A 27 -19.64 -14.60 -18.84
N SER A 28 -20.27 -13.61 -18.21
CA SER A 28 -20.31 -13.54 -16.74
C SER A 28 -21.30 -14.55 -16.16
N PHE A 29 -20.81 -15.75 -15.84
CA PHE A 29 -21.57 -16.82 -15.17
C PHE A 29 -22.39 -16.32 -13.97
N PHE A 30 -21.84 -15.39 -13.19
CA PHE A 30 -22.50 -14.85 -12.00
C PHE A 30 -23.72 -14.00 -12.34
N LEU A 31 -23.69 -13.22 -13.43
CA LEU A 31 -24.83 -12.40 -13.86
C LEU A 31 -25.93 -13.23 -14.56
N ASN A 32 -25.58 -14.44 -15.01
CA ASN A 32 -26.51 -15.38 -15.63
C ASN A 32 -27.17 -16.34 -14.62
N LEU A 33 -26.85 -16.22 -13.32
CA LEU A 33 -27.51 -17.01 -12.28
C LEU A 33 -28.98 -16.60 -12.12
N PRO A 34 -29.88 -17.56 -11.82
CA PRO A 34 -31.24 -17.23 -11.41
C PRO A 34 -31.23 -16.29 -10.21
N VAL A 35 -32.18 -15.36 -10.18
CA VAL A 35 -32.29 -14.32 -9.15
C VAL A 35 -32.36 -14.93 -7.76
N GLU A 36 -33.05 -16.06 -7.61
CA GLU A 36 -33.19 -16.80 -6.36
C GLU A 36 -31.84 -17.24 -5.80
N ILE A 37 -30.94 -17.72 -6.68
CA ILE A 37 -29.59 -18.15 -6.28
C ILE A 37 -28.76 -16.95 -5.83
N LEU A 38 -28.87 -15.81 -6.54
CA LEU A 38 -28.19 -14.57 -6.14
C LEU A 38 -28.66 -14.06 -4.78
N LEU A 39 -29.97 -14.16 -4.49
CA LEU A 39 -30.54 -13.79 -3.19
C LEU A 39 -30.06 -14.72 -2.06
N ILE A 40 -29.92 -16.02 -2.34
CA ILE A 40 -29.35 -16.98 -1.39
C ILE A 40 -27.87 -16.64 -1.13
N ILE A 41 -27.07 -16.42 -2.16
CA ILE A 41 -25.66 -16.04 -1.98
C ILE A 41 -25.56 -14.76 -1.14
N HIS A 42 -26.37 -13.75 -1.46
CA HIS A 42 -26.39 -12.48 -0.72
C HIS A 42 -26.71 -12.66 0.77
N SER A 43 -27.66 -13.53 1.13
CA SER A 43 -28.06 -13.75 2.52
C SER A 43 -26.98 -14.44 3.37
N PHE A 44 -26.11 -15.22 2.74
CA PHE A 44 -24.97 -15.86 3.41
C PHE A 44 -23.72 -14.96 3.52
N LEU A 45 -23.69 -13.83 2.83
CA LEU A 45 -22.53 -12.93 2.86
C LEU A 45 -22.53 -12.03 4.11
N PRO A 46 -21.35 -11.76 4.70
CA PRO A 46 -21.19 -10.73 5.71
C PRO A 46 -21.63 -9.36 5.18
N ALA A 47 -22.11 -8.49 6.08
CA ALA A 47 -22.65 -7.18 5.71
C ALA A 47 -21.65 -6.29 4.93
N SER A 48 -20.35 -6.38 5.24
CA SER A 48 -19.28 -5.72 4.50
C SER A 48 -19.20 -6.20 3.04
N SER A 49 -19.30 -7.51 2.82
CA SER A 49 -19.27 -8.14 1.50
C SER A 49 -20.55 -7.87 0.70
N GLN A 50 -21.70 -7.79 1.36
CA GLN A 50 -22.96 -7.39 0.73
C GLN A 50 -22.85 -5.99 0.13
N LEU A 51 -22.26 -5.03 0.85
CA LEU A 51 -22.00 -3.69 0.30
C LEU A 51 -21.04 -3.72 -0.88
N CYS A 52 -19.99 -4.55 -0.84
CA CYS A 52 -19.08 -4.71 -1.98
C CYS A 52 -19.79 -5.24 -3.23
N LEU A 53 -20.77 -6.14 -3.08
CA LEU A 53 -21.56 -6.59 -4.23
C LEU A 53 -22.31 -5.44 -4.91
N LEU A 54 -22.82 -4.47 -4.14
CA LEU A 54 -23.53 -3.32 -4.70
C LEU A 54 -22.64 -2.42 -5.57
N THR A 55 -21.32 -2.48 -5.41
CA THR A 55 -20.37 -1.68 -6.20
C THR A 55 -19.91 -2.39 -7.48
N THR A 56 -20.38 -3.61 -7.76
CA THR A 56 -19.92 -4.40 -8.91
C THR A 56 -20.60 -3.99 -10.22
N CYS A 57 -21.94 -3.99 -10.26
CA CYS A 57 -22.70 -3.58 -11.43
C CYS A 57 -24.09 -3.03 -11.07
N ARG A 58 -24.67 -2.27 -12.00
CA ARG A 58 -26.00 -1.63 -11.81
C ARG A 58 -27.12 -2.65 -11.59
N GLY A 59 -27.09 -3.79 -12.28
CA GLY A 59 -28.11 -4.83 -12.15
C GLY A 59 -28.14 -5.44 -10.74
N ILE A 60 -26.97 -5.81 -10.21
CA ILE A 60 -26.82 -6.32 -8.83
C ILE A 60 -27.23 -5.24 -7.83
N LYS A 61 -26.82 -3.98 -8.03
CA LYS A 61 -27.21 -2.87 -7.17
C LYS A 61 -28.73 -2.77 -7.05
N ILE A 62 -29.44 -2.65 -8.17
CA ILE A 62 -30.90 -2.50 -8.19
C ILE A 62 -31.58 -3.70 -7.49
N LEU A 63 -31.08 -4.91 -7.71
CA LEU A 63 -31.66 -6.12 -7.14
C LEU A 63 -31.49 -6.21 -5.62
N LEU A 64 -30.33 -5.81 -5.10
CA LEU A 64 -29.91 -6.11 -3.71
C LEU A 64 -29.87 -4.88 -2.78
N GLU A 65 -30.00 -3.66 -3.29
CA GLU A 65 -29.86 -2.42 -2.50
C GLU A 65 -30.81 -2.37 -1.31
N TYR A 66 -32.09 -2.70 -1.49
CA TYR A 66 -33.09 -2.71 -0.41
C TYR A 66 -32.92 -3.85 0.59
N ARG A 67 -32.13 -4.88 0.24
CA ARG A 67 -31.87 -6.05 1.08
C ARG A 67 -30.54 -5.95 1.84
N THR A 68 -29.72 -4.96 1.48
CA THR A 68 -28.38 -4.79 2.04
C THR A 68 -28.40 -3.80 3.20
N VAL A 69 -27.65 -4.11 4.25
CA VAL A 69 -27.49 -3.19 5.39
C VAL A 69 -26.71 -1.94 4.93
N SER A 70 -27.30 -0.77 5.15
CA SER A 70 -26.65 0.51 4.84
C SER A 70 -25.33 0.68 5.58
N TYR A 71 -24.32 1.27 4.92
CA TYR A 71 -23.01 1.55 5.49
C TYR A 71 -23.06 2.27 6.84
N SER A 72 -24.01 3.19 7.03
CA SER A 72 -24.16 3.94 8.29
C SER A 72 -24.40 3.03 9.50
N ARG A 73 -25.13 1.93 9.28
CA ARG A 73 -25.53 0.95 10.30
C ARG A 73 -24.45 -0.11 10.60
N LEU A 74 -23.36 -0.14 9.85
CA LEU A 74 -22.26 -1.07 10.08
C LEU A 74 -21.48 -0.73 11.36
N THR A 75 -20.98 -1.78 12.02
CA THR A 75 -19.99 -1.64 13.10
C THR A 75 -18.67 -1.08 12.57
N LEU A 76 -17.80 -0.59 13.46
CA LEU A 76 -16.50 -0.07 13.05
C LEU A 76 -15.65 -1.13 12.33
N GLU A 77 -15.70 -2.39 12.79
CA GLU A 77 -14.97 -3.50 12.18
C GLU A 77 -15.49 -3.82 10.78
N GLN A 78 -16.81 -3.87 10.60
CA GLN A 78 -17.42 -4.07 9.28
C GLN A 78 -17.11 -2.91 8.33
N LYS A 79 -17.08 -1.67 8.83
CA LYS A 79 -16.68 -0.49 8.04
C LYS A 79 -15.23 -0.60 7.58
N LYS A 80 -14.32 -1.00 8.47
CA LYS A 80 -12.90 -1.25 8.15
C LYS A 80 -12.76 -2.33 7.09
N GLU A 81 -13.48 -3.43 7.25
CA GLU A 81 -13.45 -4.56 6.32
C GLU A 81 -13.96 -4.15 4.93
N TYR A 82 -15.14 -3.52 4.86
CA TYR A 82 -15.68 -2.99 3.60
C TYR A 82 -14.69 -2.04 2.91
N LYS A 83 -14.15 -1.06 3.64
CA LYS A 83 -13.17 -0.11 3.11
C LYS A 83 -11.89 -0.80 2.62
N THR A 84 -11.47 -1.89 3.28
CA THR A 84 -10.34 -2.71 2.87
C THR A 84 -10.61 -3.48 1.58
N PHE A 85 -11.86 -3.90 1.32
CA PHE A 85 -12.21 -4.49 0.03
C PHE A 85 -12.24 -3.45 -1.08
N VAL A 86 -12.87 -2.30 -0.83
CA VAL A 86 -12.97 -1.22 -1.83
C VAL A 86 -11.58 -0.71 -2.24
N ILE A 87 -10.66 -0.50 -1.28
CA ILE A 87 -9.33 0.06 -1.60
C ILE A 87 -8.51 -0.86 -2.52
N ARG A 88 -8.74 -2.18 -2.50
CA ARG A 88 -8.04 -3.13 -3.39
C ARG A 88 -8.32 -2.88 -4.87
N GLN A 89 -9.43 -2.21 -5.19
CA GLN A 89 -9.78 -1.85 -6.56
C GLN A 89 -8.98 -0.64 -7.07
N PHE A 90 -8.34 0.11 -6.17
CA PHE A 90 -7.64 1.35 -6.48
C PHE A 90 -6.16 1.21 -6.12
N PRO A 91 -5.31 0.75 -7.07
CA PRO A 91 -3.91 0.47 -6.78
C PRO A 91 -3.10 1.70 -6.39
N ASN A 92 -3.58 2.90 -6.71
CA ASN A 92 -2.95 4.17 -6.35
C ASN A 92 -3.59 4.81 -5.10
N ALA A 93 -4.37 4.10 -4.30
CA ALA A 93 -4.99 4.68 -3.11
C ALA A 93 -4.71 3.83 -1.87
N TRP A 94 -4.76 4.48 -0.71
CA TRP A 94 -4.62 3.84 0.58
C TRP A 94 -5.69 4.30 1.57
N LEU A 95 -5.96 3.41 2.53
CA LEU A 95 -6.92 3.64 3.61
C LEU A 95 -6.18 4.16 4.84
N ASP A 96 -6.59 5.32 5.34
CA ASP A 96 -6.11 5.81 6.62
C ASP A 96 -6.75 5.03 7.77
N GLU A 97 -5.93 4.33 8.55
CA GLU A 97 -6.41 3.42 9.61
C GLU A 97 -7.19 4.13 10.73
N LYS A 98 -6.94 5.44 10.93
CA LYS A 98 -7.58 6.22 11.99
C LYS A 98 -8.91 6.81 11.52
N THR A 99 -8.94 7.35 10.31
CA THR A 99 -10.09 8.09 9.77
C THR A 99 -10.97 7.25 8.85
N LEU A 100 -10.47 6.10 8.37
CA LEU A 100 -11.11 5.23 7.36
C LEU A 100 -11.43 5.95 6.04
N ARG A 101 -10.66 7.00 5.75
CA ARG A 101 -10.74 7.76 4.51
C ARG A 101 -9.76 7.24 3.48
N PHE A 102 -10.15 7.33 2.22
CA PHE A 102 -9.26 7.05 1.12
C PHE A 102 -8.43 8.28 0.80
N ARG A 103 -7.14 8.09 0.61
CA ARG A 103 -6.22 9.08 0.07
C ARG A 103 -5.49 8.47 -1.11
N GLU A 104 -5.38 9.22 -2.19
CA GLU A 104 -4.53 8.85 -3.32
C GLU A 104 -3.06 8.91 -2.91
N PHE A 105 -2.29 7.97 -3.42
CA PHE A 105 -0.87 7.85 -3.23
C PHE A 105 -0.18 8.99 -3.96
N GLN A 106 0.55 9.82 -3.21
CA GLN A 106 1.23 10.99 -3.74
C GLN A 106 2.74 10.78 -3.77
N GLU A 107 3.45 11.69 -4.45
CA GLU A 107 4.91 11.67 -4.50
C GLU A 107 5.55 11.77 -3.11
N GLU A 108 4.94 12.46 -2.14
CA GLU A 108 5.48 12.52 -0.78
C GLU A 108 5.38 11.18 -0.02
N ASP A 109 4.52 10.28 -0.49
CA ASP A 109 4.43 8.92 0.03
C ASP A 109 5.54 8.01 -0.56
N LEU A 110 6.20 8.47 -1.65
CA LEU A 110 7.47 7.92 -2.14
C LEU A 110 8.58 8.38 -1.20
N TYR A 111 8.80 7.62 -0.13
CA TYR A 111 10.01 7.83 0.64
C TYR A 111 11.22 7.51 -0.27
N PRO A 112 12.21 8.41 -0.34
CA PRO A 112 13.46 8.08 -1.01
C PRO A 112 14.08 6.86 -0.31
N GLN A 113 15.04 6.23 -0.99
CA GLN A 113 15.90 5.21 -0.39
C GLN A 113 16.32 5.59 1.03
N PRO A 114 16.49 4.60 1.94
CA PRO A 114 16.94 4.89 3.29
C PRO A 114 18.20 5.75 3.22
N GLN A 115 18.23 6.83 4.01
CA GLN A 115 19.40 7.71 4.08
C GLN A 115 20.09 7.46 5.40
N GLY A 116 21.38 7.17 5.34
CA GLY A 116 22.20 6.83 6.49
C GLY A 116 22.23 5.38 6.93
N PRO A 117 22.86 5.08 8.06
CA PRO A 117 23.10 3.76 8.55
C PRO A 117 21.99 3.27 9.49
N PRO A 118 21.88 1.94 9.63
CA PRO A 118 20.87 1.29 10.45
C PRO A 118 21.12 1.39 11.97
N VAL A 119 22.06 2.22 12.43
CA VAL A 119 22.49 2.31 13.83
C VAL A 119 21.92 3.55 14.51
N ARG A 120 21.40 3.37 15.73
CA ARG A 120 20.86 4.47 16.54
C ARG A 120 22.01 5.13 17.32
N TYR A 121 22.04 6.46 17.37
CA TYR A 121 23.01 7.24 18.16
C TYR A 121 24.46 7.15 17.68
N GLN A 122 24.69 7.27 16.39
CA GLN A 122 26.04 7.31 15.84
C GLN A 122 26.70 8.69 16.02
N PRO A 123 27.98 8.78 16.43
CA PRO A 123 28.72 10.04 16.47
C PRO A 123 28.69 10.78 15.15
N GLY A 124 28.38 12.08 15.18
CA GLY A 124 28.29 12.93 14.00
C GLY A 124 26.94 12.92 13.27
N TRP A 125 26.02 12.03 13.66
CA TRP A 125 24.71 11.91 13.02
C TRP A 125 23.66 12.76 13.73
N LYS A 126 22.91 13.56 12.96
CA LYS A 126 21.83 14.39 13.50
C LYS A 126 20.58 13.54 13.69
N PHE A 127 19.70 13.97 14.59
CA PHE A 127 18.42 13.33 14.84
C PHE A 127 17.57 13.15 13.55
N ASN A 128 17.66 14.11 12.63
CA ASN A 128 16.97 14.05 11.34
C ASN A 128 17.43 12.87 10.48
N ASP A 129 18.71 12.51 10.54
CA ASP A 129 19.27 11.43 9.73
C ASP A 129 18.70 10.08 10.19
N ILE A 130 18.57 9.88 11.51
CA ILE A 130 17.92 8.70 12.09
C ILE A 130 16.44 8.61 11.68
N ILE A 131 15.75 9.74 11.65
CA ILE A 131 14.35 9.80 11.19
C ILE A 131 14.26 9.42 9.71
N ASN A 132 15.15 9.95 8.88
CA ASN A 132 15.17 9.71 7.44
C ASN A 132 15.46 8.24 7.13
N PHE A 133 16.44 7.62 7.81
CA PHE A 133 16.69 6.19 7.71
C PHE A 133 15.42 5.39 8.04
N LYS A 134 14.80 5.65 9.19
CA LYS A 134 13.59 4.93 9.62
C LYS A 134 12.41 5.10 8.66
N ARG A 135 12.30 6.25 8.00
CA ARG A 135 11.23 6.54 7.04
C ARG A 135 11.44 5.80 5.71
N GLY A 136 12.67 5.75 5.22
CA GLY A 136 13.06 5.00 4.01
C GLY A 136 13.38 3.52 4.26
N ALA A 137 13.31 3.05 5.50
CA ALA A 137 13.65 1.68 5.84
C ALA A 137 12.74 0.68 5.10
N LEU A 138 13.38 -0.33 4.52
CA LEU A 138 12.79 -1.31 3.62
C LEU A 138 12.00 -2.43 4.35
N LEU A 139 11.26 -2.10 5.41
CA LEU A 139 10.47 -3.08 6.16
C LEU A 139 9.04 -3.21 5.62
N ILE A 140 8.48 -4.41 5.68
CA ILE A 140 7.12 -4.74 5.17
C ILE A 140 5.98 -3.91 5.78
N ARG A 141 6.21 -3.31 6.96
CA ARG A 141 5.23 -2.41 7.58
C ARG A 141 5.17 -1.02 6.92
N HIS A 142 6.23 -0.62 6.21
CA HIS A 142 6.28 0.68 5.56
C HIS A 142 5.41 0.69 4.31
N ARG A 143 4.75 1.83 4.08
CA ARG A 143 3.79 2.00 2.98
C ARG A 143 4.44 1.80 1.63
N HIS A 144 5.62 2.38 1.41
CA HIS A 144 6.36 2.23 0.15
C HIS A 144 6.66 0.75 -0.16
N VAL A 145 7.01 -0.08 0.83
CA VAL A 145 7.22 -1.53 0.62
C VAL A 145 5.92 -2.24 0.25
N ARG A 146 4.82 -1.94 0.95
CA ARG A 146 3.50 -2.54 0.64
C ARG A 146 3.01 -2.16 -0.75
N MET A 147 3.20 -0.90 -1.17
CA MET A 147 2.82 -0.45 -2.50
C MET A 147 3.62 -1.15 -3.60
N SER A 148 4.89 -1.47 -3.34
CA SER A 148 5.69 -2.24 -4.30
C SER A 148 5.09 -3.60 -4.62
N LEU A 149 4.48 -4.27 -3.64
CA LEU A 149 3.79 -5.55 -3.83
C LEU A 149 2.55 -5.38 -4.72
N ILE A 150 1.76 -4.35 -4.45
CA ILE A 150 0.57 -4.02 -5.25
C ILE A 150 0.98 -3.75 -6.70
N TYR A 151 1.92 -2.83 -6.92
CA TYR A 151 2.34 -2.46 -8.26
C TYR A 151 2.98 -3.62 -9.01
N HIS A 152 3.78 -4.45 -8.34
CA HIS A 152 4.38 -5.62 -8.97
C HIS A 152 3.33 -6.57 -9.57
N GLN A 153 2.19 -6.74 -8.90
CA GLN A 153 1.09 -7.60 -9.35
C GLN A 153 0.21 -6.99 -10.45
N LEU A 154 0.29 -5.68 -10.70
CA LEU A 154 -0.48 -5.05 -11.78
C LEU A 154 -0.01 -5.55 -13.16
N GLU A 155 -0.95 -6.00 -13.99
CA GLU A 155 -0.67 -6.38 -15.38
C GLU A 155 -0.11 -5.21 -16.19
N LYS A 156 -0.71 -4.02 -16.03
CA LYS A 156 -0.28 -2.77 -16.68
C LYS A 156 0.14 -1.78 -15.61
N LYS A 157 1.36 -1.26 -15.74
CA LYS A 157 1.95 -0.29 -14.82
C LYS A 157 2.15 1.05 -15.53
N THR A 158 1.91 2.15 -14.82
CA THR A 158 2.23 3.50 -15.30
C THR A 158 3.75 3.74 -15.26
N ARG A 159 4.23 4.78 -15.96
CA ARG A 159 5.65 5.17 -15.90
C ARG A 159 6.10 5.52 -14.49
N GLN A 160 5.26 6.19 -13.72
CA GLN A 160 5.55 6.55 -12.33
C GLN A 160 5.67 5.29 -11.45
N GLN A 161 4.76 4.33 -11.59
CA GLN A 161 4.81 3.06 -10.84
C GLN A 161 6.07 2.24 -11.18
N MET A 162 6.46 2.20 -12.47
CA MET A 162 7.70 1.53 -12.89
C MET A 162 8.94 2.23 -12.33
N SER A 163 8.98 3.56 -12.40
CA SER A 163 10.09 4.36 -11.86
C SER A 163 10.24 4.15 -10.35
N PHE A 164 9.12 4.17 -9.62
CA PHE A 164 9.10 3.88 -8.19
C PHE A 164 9.62 2.48 -7.87
N LEU A 165 9.12 1.45 -8.55
CA LEU A 165 9.60 0.09 -8.34
C LEU A 165 11.10 -0.02 -8.59
N LYS A 166 11.61 0.62 -9.65
CA LYS A 166 13.04 0.64 -9.96
C LYS A 166 13.83 1.28 -8.83
N SER A 167 13.42 2.47 -8.38
CA SER A 167 14.11 3.21 -7.31
C SER A 167 14.06 2.49 -5.96
N LEU A 168 12.92 1.88 -5.61
CA LEU A 168 12.78 1.16 -4.34
C LEU A 168 13.59 -0.14 -4.31
N LEU A 169 13.71 -0.81 -5.45
CA LEU A 169 14.40 -2.10 -5.56
C LEU A 169 15.90 -1.97 -5.83
N GLU A 170 16.39 -0.75 -6.03
CA GLU A 170 17.80 -0.48 -6.18
C GLU A 170 18.55 -0.76 -4.86
N PRO A 171 19.69 -1.48 -4.89
CA PRO A 171 20.48 -1.67 -3.69
C PRO A 171 20.93 -0.34 -3.08
N TYR A 172 20.91 -0.26 -1.76
CA TYR A 172 21.45 0.86 -1.01
C TYR A 172 22.78 0.45 -0.37
N HIS A 173 23.65 1.41 -0.09
CA HIS A 173 24.93 1.20 0.59
C HIS A 173 25.18 2.32 1.60
N THR A 174 25.68 1.97 2.78
CA THR A 174 26.08 2.95 3.78
C THR A 174 27.16 2.42 4.71
N ASP A 175 28.04 3.33 5.11
CA ASP A 175 29.11 3.06 6.06
C ASP A 175 28.79 3.66 7.42
N PHE A 176 29.22 2.98 8.47
CA PHE A 176 29.07 3.45 9.84
C PHE A 176 30.21 3.04 10.74
N SER A 177 30.32 3.72 11.88
CA SER A 177 31.20 3.31 12.97
C SER A 177 30.35 2.56 14.00
N PRO A 178 30.66 1.29 14.32
CA PRO A 178 29.97 0.54 15.38
C PRO A 178 30.35 1.06 16.77
N CYS A 179 31.43 1.85 16.89
CA CYS A 179 31.88 2.44 18.13
C CYS A 179 31.16 3.77 18.38
N HIS A 180 30.42 3.84 19.50
CA HIS A 180 29.59 4.98 19.89
C HIS A 180 30.38 6.28 20.18
N ASN A 181 31.72 6.26 20.11
CA ASN A 181 32.58 7.41 20.41
C ASN A 181 33.65 7.69 19.36
N ILE A 182 33.71 6.92 18.26
CA ILE A 182 34.76 7.05 17.23
C ILE A 182 34.07 7.38 15.92
N HIS A 183 34.41 8.52 15.31
CA HIS A 183 33.87 8.87 14.00
C HIS A 183 34.40 7.89 12.93
N PRO A 184 33.63 7.49 11.89
CA PRO A 184 34.14 6.59 10.84
C PRO A 184 35.42 7.07 10.15
N SER A 185 35.71 8.38 10.19
CA SER A 185 36.94 8.97 9.63
C SER A 185 38.15 8.95 10.57
N GLU A 186 38.00 8.51 11.82
CA GLU A 186 39.11 8.35 12.77
C GLU A 186 39.81 7.02 12.48
N LYS A 187 41.12 7.10 12.18
CA LYS A 187 41.93 6.07 11.53
C LYS A 187 42.15 4.76 12.31
N SER A 188 41.52 4.58 13.48
CA SER A 188 41.70 3.42 14.36
C SER A 188 40.41 2.65 14.64
N GLY A 189 39.31 2.99 13.98
CA GLY A 189 38.00 2.37 14.21
C GLY A 189 37.66 1.24 13.24
N VAL A 190 36.97 0.21 13.75
CA VAL A 190 36.24 -0.75 12.91
C VAL A 190 35.23 0.02 12.07
N VAL A 191 35.17 -0.24 10.76
CA VAL A 191 34.13 0.31 9.87
C VAL A 191 33.11 -0.78 9.60
N GLY A 192 31.83 -0.45 9.81
CA GLY A 192 30.69 -1.27 9.42
C GLY A 192 30.16 -0.83 8.07
N HIS A 193 30.00 -1.78 7.15
CA HIS A 193 29.37 -1.60 5.85
C HIS A 193 28.00 -2.28 5.86
N PHE A 194 26.96 -1.57 5.44
CA PHE A 194 25.60 -2.09 5.35
C PHE A 194 25.05 -1.95 3.92
N GLU A 195 24.63 -3.08 3.35
CA GLU A 195 24.09 -3.18 1.99
C GLU A 195 22.77 -3.96 1.99
N PRO A 196 21.61 -3.29 1.94
CA PRO A 196 20.33 -3.95 1.71
C PRO A 196 20.06 -4.14 0.22
N HIS A 197 19.63 -5.35 -0.14
CA HIS A 197 19.27 -5.79 -1.48
C HIS A 197 17.80 -6.22 -1.52
N PRO A 198 16.86 -5.28 -1.75
CA PRO A 198 15.46 -5.60 -1.92
C PRO A 198 15.17 -6.24 -3.28
N LYS A 199 14.29 -7.25 -3.30
CA LYS A 199 13.82 -7.91 -4.53
C LYS A 199 12.33 -8.27 -4.43
N LEU A 200 11.67 -8.25 -5.58
CA LEU A 200 10.31 -8.79 -5.73
C LEU A 200 10.36 -10.04 -6.59
N VAL A 201 9.90 -11.17 -6.05
CA VAL A 201 9.89 -12.47 -6.73
C VAL A 201 8.54 -13.12 -6.55
N SER A 202 7.81 -13.30 -7.66
CA SER A 202 6.49 -13.96 -7.67
C SER A 202 5.53 -13.38 -6.64
N GLY A 203 5.43 -12.05 -6.57
CA GLY A 203 4.54 -11.37 -5.61
C GLY A 203 5.03 -11.37 -4.15
N ARG A 204 6.27 -11.79 -3.88
CA ARG A 204 6.88 -11.75 -2.55
C ARG A 204 7.98 -10.71 -2.48
N TYR A 205 8.03 -9.97 -1.37
CA TYR A 205 9.11 -9.03 -1.07
C TYR A 205 10.19 -9.72 -0.26
N LEU A 206 11.41 -9.71 -0.80
CA LEU A 206 12.60 -10.30 -0.18
C LEU A 206 13.59 -9.18 0.11
N LEU A 207 14.12 -9.13 1.33
CA LEU A 207 15.16 -8.19 1.72
C LEU A 207 16.36 -8.99 2.22
N PHE A 208 17.45 -8.96 1.45
CA PHE A 208 18.73 -9.50 1.89
C PHE A 208 19.60 -8.36 2.41
N ASN A 209 20.07 -8.46 3.65
CA ASN A 209 20.92 -7.45 4.27
C ASN A 209 22.32 -8.02 4.47
N LYS A 210 23.33 -7.37 3.90
CA LYS A 210 24.73 -7.71 4.12
C LYS A 210 25.36 -6.71 5.07
N TRP A 211 26.07 -7.24 6.05
CA TRP A 211 26.83 -6.49 7.04
C TRP A 211 28.27 -6.94 6.99
N THR A 212 29.19 -6.02 6.78
CA THR A 212 30.63 -6.32 6.76
C THR A 212 31.33 -5.43 7.76
N PHE A 213 32.18 -5.98 8.61
CA PHE A 213 32.98 -5.20 9.55
C PHE A 213 34.45 -5.35 9.15
N THR A 214 35.09 -4.23 8.85
CA THR A 214 36.50 -4.18 8.47
C THR A 214 37.28 -3.41 9.53
N ASN A 215 38.49 -3.87 9.82
CA ASN A 215 39.46 -3.10 10.59
C ASN A 215 40.53 -2.66 9.58
N PRO A 216 40.79 -1.35 9.41
CA PRO A 216 41.79 -0.86 8.47
C PRO A 216 43.21 -1.32 8.81
#